data_AF-A0A5K1EF99-F1
#
_entry.id   AF-A0A5K1EF99-F1
#
_cell.length_a   1.000
_cell.length_b   1.000
_cell.length_c   1.000
_cell.angle_alpha   90.00
_cell.angle_beta   90.00
_cell.angle_gamma   90.00
#
_symmetry.space_group_name_H-M   'P 1'
#
loop_
_entity.id
_entity.type
_entity.pdbx_description
1 polymer ?
#
loop_
_entity_poly.entity_id
_entity_poly.type
_entity_poly.pdbx_seq_one_letter_code
_entity_poly.pdbx_strand_id
1 'polypeptide(L)' 'ETTVHVRFVLQKECPFGQQFFLTGEDPILGSWEPSAAIAMDWSEGHIWTTEQ' A
#
# COMPACT_ATOMS: atom_id res chain seq x y z
N GLU A 1 21.46 8.19 6.13
CA GLU A 1 20.08 7.84 6.53
C GLU A 1 20.04 6.39 6.94
N THR A 2 19.19 6.06 7.90
CA THR A 2 18.92 4.67 8.29
C THR A 2 17.51 4.37 7.82
N THR A 3 17.37 3.47 6.86
CA THR A 3 16.06 2.98 6.42
C THR A 3 15.59 1.88 7.38
N VAL A 4 14.30 1.89 7.69
CA VAL A 4 13.66 0.87 8.52
C VAL A 4 12.58 0.23 7.67
N HIS A 5 12.58 -1.10 7.63
CA HIS A 5 11.55 -1.84 6.91
C HIS A 5 10.25 -1.83 7.72
N VAL A 6 9.16 -1.43 7.09
CA VAL A 6 7.84 -1.36 7.71
C VAL A 6 6.83 -2.15 6.87
N ARG A 7 5.83 -2.71 7.54
CA ARG A 7 4.69 -3.36 6.89
C ARG A 7 3.43 -2.55 7.14
N PHE A 8 2.78 -2.12 6.06
CA PHE A 8 1.47 -1.49 6.10
C PHE A 8 0.38 -2.56 5.99
N VAL A 9 -0.68 -2.43 6.79
CA VAL A 9 -1.80 -3.38 6.82
C VAL A 9 -3.12 -2.60 6.77
N LEU A 10 -3.98 -2.96 5.83
CA LEU A 10 -5.34 -2.46 5.71
C LEU A 10 -6.32 -3.65 5.69
N GLN A 11 -7.28 -3.69 6.61
CA GLN A 11 -8.35 -4.69 6.59
C GLN A 11 -9.62 -4.06 6.01
N LYS A 12 -9.95 -4.38 4.75
CA LYS A 12 -11.08 -3.79 4.04
C LYS A 12 -11.53 -4.61 2.83
N GLU A 13 -12.84 -4.80 2.70
CA GLU A 13 -13.43 -5.43 1.51
C GLU A 13 -13.20 -4.59 0.24
N CYS A 14 -12.98 -5.26 -0.88
CA CYS A 14 -12.78 -4.64 -2.18
C CYS A 14 -13.57 -5.40 -3.24
N PRO A 15 -14.36 -4.72 -4.09
CA PRO A 15 -15.03 -5.36 -5.22
C PRO A 15 -14.04 -6.04 -6.17
N PHE A 16 -14.47 -7.13 -6.80
CA PHE A 16 -13.67 -7.82 -7.83
C PHE A 16 -13.27 -6.85 -8.95
N GLY A 17 -11.99 -6.87 -9.32
CA GLY A 17 -11.41 -5.97 -10.32
C GLY A 17 -10.92 -4.63 -9.78
N GLN A 18 -11.15 -4.32 -8.50
CA GLN A 18 -10.54 -3.17 -7.81
C GLN A 18 -9.35 -3.59 -6.93
N GLN A 19 -8.49 -2.62 -6.62
CA GLN A 19 -7.30 -2.81 -5.77
C GLN A 19 -7.05 -1.57 -4.91
N PHE A 20 -6.36 -1.73 -3.79
CA PHE A 20 -5.90 -0.62 -2.96
C PHE A 20 -4.44 -0.29 -3.23
N PHE A 21 -4.13 1.01 -3.19
CA PHE A 21 -2.79 1.54 -3.30
C PHE A 21 -2.46 2.41 -2.09
N LEU A 22 -1.18 2.46 -1.72
CA LEU A 22 -0.63 3.30 -0.67
C LEU A 22 0.17 4.45 -1.29
N THR A 23 -0.08 5.68 -0.82
CA THR A 23 0.76 6.84 -1.13
C THR A 23 0.89 7.78 0.07
N GLY A 24 1.95 8.59 0.09
CA GLY A 24 2.28 9.54 1.15
C GLY A 24 3.27 10.59 0.68
N GLU A 25 3.67 11.51 1.57
CA GLU A 25 4.59 12.62 1.24
C GLU A 25 5.98 12.14 0.81
N ASP A 26 6.49 11.13 1.50
CA ASP A 26 7.83 10.61 1.25
C ASP A 26 7.93 10.06 -0.19
N PRO A 27 9.02 10.35 -0.93
CA PRO A 27 9.25 9.80 -2.26
C PRO A 27 9.16 8.27 -2.33
N ILE A 28 9.51 7.55 -1.25
CA ILE A 28 9.33 6.08 -1.20
C ILE A 28 7.86 5.67 -1.30
N LEU A 29 6.95 6.55 -0.87
CA LEU A 29 5.50 6.38 -0.95
C LEU A 29 4.88 7.13 -2.13
N GLY A 30 5.69 7.63 -3.08
CA GLY A 30 5.20 8.26 -4.31
C GLY A 30 4.76 9.72 -4.18
N SER A 31 5.09 10.43 -3.10
CA SER A 31 4.87 11.88 -2.94
C SER A 31 3.46 12.37 -3.27
N TRP A 32 2.44 11.64 -2.79
CA TRP A 32 1.02 11.87 -3.04
C TRP A 32 0.57 11.75 -4.50
N GLU A 33 1.41 11.26 -5.41
CA GLU A 33 1.07 11.05 -6.81
C GLU A 33 0.40 9.68 -7.01
N PRO A 34 -0.89 9.62 -7.42
CA PRO A 34 -1.60 8.35 -7.55
C PRO A 34 -0.97 7.38 -8.56
N SER A 35 -0.31 7.89 -9.60
CA SER A 35 0.39 7.06 -10.59
C SER A 35 1.69 6.44 -10.05
N ALA A 36 2.22 6.97 -8.94
CA ALA A 36 3.40 6.47 -8.25
C ALA A 36 3.04 5.70 -6.96
N ALA A 37 1.75 5.51 -6.68
CA ALA A 37 1.28 4.81 -5.50
C ALA A 37 1.64 3.32 -5.55
N ILE A 38 1.93 2.75 -4.39
CA ILE A 38 2.36 1.37 -4.25
C ILE A 38 1.13 0.46 -4.18
N ALA A 39 1.05 -0.54 -5.05
CA ALA A 39 -0.02 -1.54 -5.01
C ALA A 39 0.07 -2.38 -3.73
N MET A 40 -1.07 -2.66 -3.10
CA MET A 40 -1.14 -3.58 -1.96
C MET A 40 -1.54 -4.99 -2.41
N ASP A 41 -0.94 -6.00 -1.80
CA ASP A 41 -1.26 -7.40 -2.03
C ASP A 41 -2.44 -7.83 -1.15
N TRP A 42 -3.41 -8.54 -1.74
CA TRP A 42 -4.57 -9.09 -1.01
C TRP A 42 -4.26 -10.47 -0.41
N SER A 43 -4.81 -10.73 0.76
CA SER A 43 -4.84 -12.04 1.40
C SER A 43 -6.20 -12.32 2.06
N GLU A 44 -6.41 -13.57 2.48
CA GLU A 44 -7.64 -14.02 3.13
C GLU A 44 -8.04 -13.11 4.31
N GLY A 45 -9.35 -12.91 4.51
CA GLY A 45 -9.87 -12.01 5.54
C GLY A 45 -9.88 -10.53 5.13
N HIS A 46 -9.71 -10.25 3.84
CA HIS A 46 -9.66 -8.89 3.28
C HIS A 46 -8.51 -8.06 3.83
N ILE A 47 -7.37 -8.72 4.05
CA ILE A 47 -6.15 -8.11 4.56
C ILE A 47 -5.27 -7.73 3.37
N TRP A 48 -4.98 -6.43 3.25
CA TRP A 48 -4.12 -5.84 2.23
C TRP A 48 -2.80 -5.45 2.86
N THR A 49 -1.68 -5.81 2.22
CA THR A 49 -0.34 -5.52 2.75
C THR A 49 0.62 -4.98 1.71
N THR A 50 1.58 -4.17 2.15
CA THR A 50 2.77 -3.79 1.38
C THR A 50 3.94 -3.57 2.34
N GLU A 51 5.17 -3.81 1.87
CA GLU A 51 6.42 -3.64 2.61
C GLU A 51 7.26 -2.55 1.95
N GLN A 52 7.83 -1.63 2.74
CA GLN A 52 8.70 -0.54 2.30
C GLN A 52 9.92 -0.41 3.22
#